data_AF-A0A973K145-F1
#
_entry.id   AF-A0A973K145-F1
#
_cell.length_a   1.000
_cell.length_b   1.000
_cell.length_c   1.000
_cell.angle_alpha   90.00
_cell.angle_beta   90.00
_cell.angle_gamma   90.00
#
_symmetry.space_group_name_H-M   'P 1'
#
loop_
_entity.id
_entity.type
_entity.pdbx_description
1 polymer ?
#
loop_
_entity_poly.entity_id
_entity_poly.type
_entity_poly.pdbx_seq_one_letter_code
_entity_poly.pdbx_strand_id
1 'polypeptide(L)'
;MTKPSLPELLHAAVTAVGGTERPGQVTMAEAVAEAIDDGSHLLVQAGTGTGKSLGYLVPALAHGERVVVATATLALQRQLVERDLPRTVDSLHPLLRRRPEFAMLKGRSNYLCLHRLHEGVPQDEEEGLFDQFEAAAPTSKLGQDLLRLRDWSDETETGDRDNLTPGVSDRAWAQV
;
A
#
# COMPACT_ATOMS: atom_id res chain seq x y z
N MET A 1 1.78 -25.25 -24.03
CA MET A 1 1.15 -23.92 -24.19
C MET A 1 2.16 -22.89 -23.72
N THR A 2 2.38 -21.83 -24.50
CA THR A 2 3.43 -20.83 -24.33
C THR A 2 3.10 -19.84 -23.22
N LYS A 3 4.11 -19.46 -22.40
CA LYS A 3 4.03 -18.35 -21.44
C LYS A 3 3.75 -17.05 -22.23
N PRO A 4 2.85 -16.16 -21.77
CA PRO A 4 2.64 -14.88 -22.44
C PRO A 4 3.95 -14.10 -22.48
N SER A 5 4.20 -13.46 -23.60
CA SER A 5 5.36 -12.59 -23.80
C SER A 5 5.18 -11.27 -23.06
N LEU A 6 6.30 -10.61 -22.72
CA LEU A 6 6.26 -9.31 -22.05
C LEU A 6 5.50 -8.25 -22.87
N PRO A 7 5.65 -8.15 -24.20
CA PRO A 7 4.84 -7.22 -25.01
C PRO A 7 3.34 -7.49 -24.93
N GLU A 8 2.90 -8.76 -24.91
CA GLU A 8 1.47 -9.10 -24.76
C GLU A 8 0.92 -8.65 -23.40
N LEU A 9 1.69 -8.82 -22.33
CA LEU A 9 1.32 -8.39 -20.98
C LEU A 9 1.27 -6.86 -20.89
N LEU A 10 2.27 -6.18 -21.44
CA LEU A 10 2.31 -4.72 -21.45
C LEU A 10 1.14 -4.13 -22.25
N HIS A 11 0.84 -4.72 -23.41
CA HIS A 11 -0.29 -4.33 -24.24
C HIS A 11 -1.63 -4.45 -23.50
N ALA A 12 -1.85 -5.56 -22.79
CA ALA A 12 -3.05 -5.75 -21.99
C ALA A 12 -3.18 -4.71 -20.88
N ALA A 13 -2.08 -4.42 -20.17
CA ALA A 13 -2.07 -3.44 -19.09
C ALA A 13 -2.31 -2.00 -19.59
N VAL A 14 -1.73 -1.62 -20.72
CA VAL A 14 -1.92 -0.30 -21.33
C VAL A 14 -3.35 -0.13 -21.84
N THR A 15 -3.89 -1.14 -22.52
CA THR A 15 -5.28 -1.15 -22.99
C THR A 15 -6.27 -1.04 -21.83
N ALA A 16 -6.04 -1.76 -20.74
CA ALA A 16 -6.91 -1.73 -19.56
C ALA A 16 -7.01 -0.35 -18.89
N VAL A 17 -6.00 0.51 -19.02
CA VAL A 17 -6.03 1.88 -18.51
C VAL A 17 -6.49 2.91 -19.55
N GLY A 18 -6.93 2.48 -20.74
CA GLY A 18 -7.29 3.36 -21.85
C GLY A 18 -6.11 4.17 -22.39
N GLY A 19 -4.89 3.67 -22.19
CA GLY A 19 -3.66 4.34 -22.60
C GLY A 19 -3.23 4.00 -24.02
N THR A 20 -2.10 4.57 -24.42
CA THR A 20 -1.39 4.22 -25.65
C THR A 20 0.03 3.82 -25.31
N GLU A 21 0.51 2.73 -25.92
CA GLU A 21 1.87 2.28 -25.76
C GLU A 21 2.85 3.31 -26.32
N ARG A 22 4.00 3.41 -25.66
CA ARG A 22 5.06 4.35 -26.04
C ARG A 22 6.38 3.62 -26.15
N PRO A 23 7.23 3.91 -27.15
CA PRO A 23 8.52 3.24 -27.30
C PRO A 23 9.36 3.23 -26.02
N GLY A 24 9.47 4.37 -25.33
CA GLY A 24 10.23 4.44 -24.07
C GLY A 24 9.63 3.62 -22.92
N GLN A 25 8.33 3.35 -22.92
CA GLN A 25 7.69 2.46 -21.94
C GLN A 25 8.03 1.01 -22.23
N VAL A 26 7.99 0.60 -23.50
CA VAL A 26 8.38 -0.75 -23.95
C VAL A 26 9.85 -1.00 -23.62
N THR A 27 10.74 -0.08 -24.01
CA THR A 27 12.18 -0.15 -23.70
C THR A 27 12.44 -0.25 -22.19
N MET A 28 11.71 0.53 -21.38
CA MET A 28 11.82 0.44 -19.91
C MET A 28 11.38 -0.94 -19.40
N ALA A 29 10.26 -1.48 -19.90
CA ALA A 29 9.74 -2.78 -19.46
C ALA A 29 10.70 -3.93 -19.79
N GLU A 30 11.25 -3.93 -21.00
CA GLU A 30 12.24 -4.92 -21.45
C GLU A 30 13.51 -4.86 -20.59
N ALA A 31 14.06 -3.65 -20.38
CA ALA A 31 15.24 -3.47 -19.56
C ALA A 31 15.00 -3.91 -18.10
N VAL A 32 13.81 -3.64 -17.54
CA VAL A 32 13.46 -4.09 -16.19
C VAL A 32 13.35 -5.62 -16.13
N ALA A 33 12.75 -6.27 -17.14
CA ALA A 33 12.67 -7.73 -17.18
C ALA A 33 14.05 -8.37 -17.24
N GLU A 34 14.93 -7.87 -18.11
CA GLU A 34 16.32 -8.33 -18.22
C GLU A 34 17.08 -8.16 -16.90
N ALA A 35 16.95 -7.00 -16.24
CA ALA A 35 17.59 -6.76 -14.96
C ALA A 35 17.10 -7.67 -13.83
N ILE A 36 15.81 -8.03 -13.84
CA ILE A 36 15.24 -9.00 -12.89
C ILE A 36 15.79 -10.40 -13.17
N ASP A 37 15.80 -10.84 -14.42
CA ASP A 37 16.25 -12.18 -14.82
C ASP A 37 17.76 -12.36 -14.56
N ASP A 38 18.57 -11.33 -14.81
CA ASP A 38 20.03 -11.35 -14.61
C ASP A 38 20.46 -11.04 -13.17
N GLY A 39 19.54 -10.53 -12.34
CA GLY A 39 19.86 -10.02 -11.00
C GLY A 39 20.77 -8.79 -11.00
N SER A 40 20.72 -7.98 -12.05
CA SER A 40 21.58 -6.81 -12.24
C SER A 40 20.93 -5.50 -11.79
N HIS A 41 21.72 -4.43 -11.67
CA HIS A 41 21.21 -3.09 -11.33
C HIS A 41 20.93 -2.29 -12.60
N LEU A 42 19.71 -1.74 -12.69
CA LEU A 42 19.27 -0.88 -13.78
C LEU A 42 18.95 0.52 -13.27
N LEU A 43 19.46 1.55 -13.96
CA LEU A 43 19.07 2.94 -13.76
C LEU A 43 18.28 3.45 -14.97
N VAL A 44 17.03 3.85 -14.75
CA VAL A 44 16.16 4.41 -15.80
C VAL A 44 15.79 5.84 -15.48
N GLN A 45 16.05 6.76 -16.41
CA GLN A 45 15.50 8.11 -16.38
C GLN A 45 14.25 8.17 -17.28
N ALA A 46 13.10 8.46 -16.68
CA ALA A 46 11.86 8.60 -17.43
C ALA A 46 11.07 9.85 -16.99
N GLY A 47 10.60 10.64 -17.96
CA GLY A 47 9.83 11.87 -17.73
C GLY A 47 8.45 11.60 -17.12
N THR A 48 7.77 12.62 -16.57
CA THR A 48 6.39 12.47 -16.07
C THR A 48 5.43 12.03 -17.18
N GLY A 49 4.39 11.28 -16.81
CA GLY A 49 3.38 10.80 -17.77
C GLY A 49 3.85 9.78 -18.80
N THR A 50 5.07 9.24 -18.70
CA THR A 50 5.63 8.23 -19.63
C THR A 50 5.14 6.80 -19.40
N GLY A 51 4.26 6.57 -18.42
CA GLY A 51 3.79 5.22 -18.09
C GLY A 51 4.77 4.41 -17.24
N LYS A 52 5.69 5.08 -16.50
CA LYS A 52 6.70 4.45 -15.63
C LYS A 52 6.16 3.33 -14.76
N SER A 53 5.00 3.54 -14.12
CA SER A 53 4.37 2.53 -13.25
C SER A 53 4.19 1.20 -13.98
N LEU A 54 3.54 1.20 -15.15
CA LEU A 54 3.37 -0.02 -15.93
C LEU A 54 4.70 -0.59 -16.42
N GLY A 55 5.66 0.28 -16.77
CA GLY A 55 7.00 -0.12 -17.21
C GLY A 55 7.73 -1.01 -16.21
N TYR A 56 7.64 -0.74 -14.90
CA TYR A 56 8.24 -1.64 -13.90
C TYR A 56 7.25 -2.66 -13.31
N LEU A 57 5.95 -2.37 -13.24
CA LEU A 57 4.96 -3.26 -12.64
C LEU A 57 4.69 -4.50 -13.49
N VAL A 58 4.56 -4.35 -14.81
CA VAL A 58 4.26 -5.48 -15.70
C VAL A 58 5.34 -6.56 -15.62
N PRO A 59 6.64 -6.27 -15.82
CA PRO A 59 7.69 -7.29 -15.69
C PRO A 59 7.80 -7.82 -14.24
N ALA A 60 7.67 -6.96 -13.23
CA ALA A 60 7.69 -7.40 -11.82
C ALA A 60 6.58 -8.41 -11.49
N LEU A 61 5.35 -8.16 -11.94
CA LEU A 61 4.22 -9.05 -11.72
C LEU A 61 4.34 -10.32 -12.55
N ALA A 62 4.92 -10.24 -13.75
CA ALA A 62 5.15 -11.38 -14.64
C ALA A 62 6.24 -12.34 -14.13
N HIS A 63 7.26 -11.81 -13.44
CA HIS A 63 8.37 -12.57 -12.84
C HIS A 63 7.87 -13.72 -11.95
N GLY A 64 6.90 -13.43 -11.08
CA GLY A 64 6.25 -14.43 -10.24
C GLY A 64 6.92 -14.69 -8.89
N GLU A 65 8.03 -14.01 -8.61
CA GLU A 65 8.62 -13.96 -7.28
C GLU A 65 8.20 -12.69 -6.53
N ARG A 66 8.60 -12.59 -5.26
CA ARG A 66 8.30 -11.44 -4.41
C ARG A 66 9.13 -10.23 -4.87
N VAL A 67 8.46 -9.16 -5.27
CA VAL A 67 9.07 -7.88 -5.65
C VAL A 67 8.71 -6.80 -4.64
N VAL A 68 9.69 -5.99 -4.25
CA VAL A 68 9.48 -4.81 -3.40
C VAL A 68 9.57 -3.56 -4.26
N VAL A 69 8.49 -2.78 -4.32
CA VAL A 69 8.47 -1.47 -4.97
C VAL A 69 8.62 -0.39 -3.91
N ALA A 70 9.77 0.28 -3.90
CA ALA A 70 10.03 1.41 -3.01
C ALA A 70 9.73 2.74 -3.71
N THR A 71 9.01 3.64 -3.04
CA THR A 71 8.72 4.99 -3.54
C THR A 71 9.05 6.05 -2.49
N ALA A 72 9.25 7.29 -2.93
CA ALA A 72 9.71 8.38 -2.05
C ALA A 72 8.69 8.81 -0.97
N THR A 73 7.36 8.67 -1.21
CA THR A 73 6.34 9.16 -0.28
C THR A 73 5.17 8.18 -0.13
N LEU A 74 4.45 8.25 0.99
CA LEU A 74 3.24 7.45 1.23
C LEU A 74 2.15 7.73 0.19
N ALA A 75 2.02 8.98 -0.27
CA ALA A 75 1.07 9.33 -1.33
C ALA A 75 1.35 8.60 -2.64
N LEU A 76 2.63 8.41 -3.01
CA LEU A 76 3.00 7.61 -4.18
C LEU A 76 2.71 6.13 -3.96
N GLN A 77 2.93 5.59 -2.77
CA GLN A 77 2.56 4.20 -2.45
C GLN A 77 1.05 3.99 -2.55
N ARG A 78 0.24 4.90 -2.00
CA ARG A 78 -1.23 4.87 -2.11
C ARG A 78 -1.69 4.90 -3.56
N GLN A 79 -1.12 5.80 -4.36
CA GLN A 79 -1.41 5.83 -5.79
C GLN A 79 -1.17 4.49 -6.48
N LEU A 80 -0.09 3.78 -6.11
CA LEU A 80 0.16 2.45 -6.66
C LEU A 80 -0.89 1.45 -6.20
N VAL A 81 -1.13 1.33 -4.90
CA VAL A 81 -1.99 0.28 -4.32
C VAL A 81 -3.48 0.50 -4.60
N GLU A 82 -3.96 1.74 -4.65
CA GLU A 82 -5.38 2.06 -4.85
C GLU A 82 -5.77 2.15 -6.33
N ARG A 83 -4.79 2.36 -7.23
CA ARG A 83 -5.08 2.65 -8.64
C ARG A 83 -4.26 1.84 -9.62
N ASP A 84 -2.93 1.93 -9.56
CA ASP A 84 -2.09 1.37 -10.62
C ASP A 84 -2.00 -0.17 -10.51
N LEU A 85 -1.78 -0.72 -9.32
CA LEU A 85 -1.68 -2.17 -9.05
C LEU A 85 -2.99 -2.93 -9.29
N PRO A 86 -4.17 -2.52 -8.76
CA PRO A 86 -5.41 -3.27 -8.98
C PRO A 86 -5.71 -3.44 -10.47
N ARG A 87 -5.61 -2.35 -11.24
CA ARG A 87 -5.86 -2.36 -12.69
C ARG A 87 -4.85 -3.23 -13.43
N THR A 88 -3.57 -3.15 -13.05
CA THR A 88 -2.52 -3.98 -13.68
C THR A 88 -2.78 -5.45 -13.37
N VAL A 89 -3.01 -5.81 -12.11
CA VAL A 89 -3.32 -7.19 -11.68
C VAL A 89 -4.55 -7.73 -12.40
N ASP A 90 -5.64 -6.97 -12.45
CA ASP A 90 -6.87 -7.40 -13.13
C ASP A 90 -6.65 -7.61 -14.63
N SER A 91 -5.85 -6.75 -15.28
CA SER A 91 -5.52 -6.88 -16.70
C SER A 91 -4.62 -8.08 -17.02
N LEU A 92 -3.70 -8.42 -16.10
CA LEU A 92 -2.74 -9.50 -16.29
C LEU A 92 -3.26 -10.87 -15.83
N HIS A 93 -4.20 -10.91 -14.89
CA HIS A 93 -4.75 -12.15 -14.32
C HIS A 93 -5.19 -13.19 -15.38
N PRO A 94 -5.94 -12.82 -16.45
CA PRO A 94 -6.33 -13.77 -17.48
C PRO A 94 -5.15 -14.35 -18.27
N LEU A 95 -4.07 -13.58 -18.44
CA LEU A 95 -2.90 -13.96 -19.22
C LEU A 95 -1.91 -14.79 -18.39
N LEU A 96 -1.69 -14.39 -17.14
CA LEU A 96 -0.78 -15.05 -16.21
C LEU A 96 -1.36 -16.35 -15.64
N ARG A 97 -2.70 -16.53 -15.67
CA ARG A 97 -3.42 -17.66 -15.04
C ARG A 97 -3.15 -17.79 -13.54
N ARG A 98 -2.78 -16.68 -12.91
CA ARG A 98 -2.64 -16.51 -11.47
C ARG A 98 -2.96 -15.06 -11.14
N ARG A 99 -3.41 -14.78 -9.92
CA ARG A 99 -3.66 -13.42 -9.45
C ARG A 99 -2.47 -13.00 -8.58
N PRO A 100 -1.60 -12.09 -9.04
CA PRO A 100 -0.59 -11.52 -8.17
C PRO A 100 -1.25 -10.85 -6.96
N GLU A 101 -0.72 -11.14 -5.77
CA GLU A 101 -1.11 -10.47 -4.53
C GLU A 101 -0.16 -9.30 -4.26
N PHE A 102 -0.66 -8.26 -3.61
CA PHE A 102 0.12 -7.10 -3.21
C PHE A 102 -0.35 -6.58 -1.85
N ALA A 103 0.56 -5.96 -1.12
CA ALA A 103 0.29 -5.31 0.15
C ALA A 103 1.10 -4.02 0.24
N MET A 104 0.60 -3.05 1.01
CA MET A 104 1.35 -1.83 1.32
C MET A 104 2.12 -2.02 2.62
N LEU A 105 3.39 -1.64 2.63
CA LEU A 105 4.24 -1.65 3.83
C LEU A 105 4.60 -0.23 4.23
N LYS A 106 4.12 0.21 5.39
CA LYS A 106 4.45 1.51 5.99
C LYS A 106 5.30 1.35 7.24
N GLY A 107 5.85 2.45 7.74
CA GLY A 107 6.46 2.46 9.07
C GLY A 107 5.41 2.18 10.14
N ARG A 108 5.79 1.44 11.19
CA ARG A 108 4.95 1.02 12.33
C ARG A 108 4.09 2.12 12.95
N SER A 109 4.53 3.38 12.94
CA SER A 109 3.75 4.52 13.45
C SER A 109 2.51 4.86 12.59
N ASN A 110 2.33 4.23 11.43
CA ASN A 110 1.16 4.38 10.57
C ASN A 110 0.14 3.27 10.78
N TYR A 111 0.36 2.37 11.73
CA TYR A 111 -0.58 1.31 12.09
C TYR A 111 -0.97 1.45 13.55
N LEU A 112 -2.22 1.12 13.84
CA LEU A 112 -2.76 1.04 15.20
C LEU A 112 -2.00 -0.02 16.00
N CYS A 113 -1.53 0.34 17.18
CA CYS A 113 -0.85 -0.57 18.09
C CYS A 113 -1.84 -1.10 19.12
N LEU A 114 -2.36 -2.30 18.88
CA LEU A 114 -3.30 -2.97 19.79
C LEU A 114 -2.77 -3.11 21.22
N HIS A 115 -1.45 -3.26 21.37
CA HIS A 115 -0.82 -3.30 22.69
C HIS A 115 -0.99 -1.98 23.46
N ARG A 116 -0.71 -0.83 22.81
CA ARG A 116 -0.90 0.49 23.42
C ARG A 116 -2.36 0.80 23.68
N LEU A 117 -3.23 0.37 22.75
CA LEU A 117 -4.67 0.49 22.91
C LEU A 117 -5.17 -0.29 24.14
N HIS A 118 -4.66 -1.50 24.38
CA HIS A 118 -5.05 -2.33 25.52
C HIS A 118 -4.38 -1.90 26.83
N GLU A 119 -3.12 -1.45 26.83
CA GLU A 119 -2.47 -0.92 28.04
C GLU A 119 -3.09 0.40 28.52
N GLY A 120 -3.74 1.15 27.62
CA GLY A 120 -4.53 2.34 27.96
C GLY A 120 -5.95 2.05 28.48
N VAL A 121 -6.41 0.79 28.49
CA VAL A 121 -7.79 0.39 28.86
C VAL A 121 -7.75 -0.72 29.91
N PRO A 122 -8.13 -0.47 31.17
CA PRO A 122 -8.25 -1.54 32.15
C PRO A 122 -9.38 -2.50 31.76
N GLN A 123 -9.08 -3.81 31.80
CA GLN A 123 -10.07 -4.88 31.75
C GLN A 123 -10.52 -5.16 33.19
N ASP A 124 -11.76 -4.77 33.51
CA ASP A 124 -12.58 -5.10 34.69
C ASP A 124 -12.01 -4.86 36.11
N GLU A 125 -12.74 -4.01 36.84
CA GLU A 125 -12.95 -4.01 38.30
C GLU A 125 -11.75 -4.15 39.24
N GLU A 126 -10.68 -3.37 39.08
CA GLU A 126 -9.79 -3.05 40.20
C GLU A 126 -9.21 -1.64 40.03
N GLU A 127 -9.47 -0.80 41.03
CA GLU A 127 -8.98 0.58 41.15
C GLU A 127 -7.46 0.63 41.00
N GLY A 128 -6.96 0.98 39.82
CA GLY A 128 -5.53 1.09 39.61
C GLY A 128 -5.15 1.71 38.28
N LEU A 129 -4.65 2.95 38.36
CA LEU A 129 -3.88 3.65 37.31
C LEU A 129 -4.65 4.36 36.18
N PHE A 130 -5.82 4.93 36.47
CA PHE A 130 -6.36 6.02 35.67
C PHE A 130 -5.59 7.31 35.94
N ASP A 131 -4.67 7.68 35.06
CA ASP A 131 -4.07 9.04 35.08
C ASP A 131 -3.72 9.60 33.68
N GLN A 132 -3.67 8.78 32.61
CA GLN A 132 -3.31 9.26 31.26
C GLN A 132 -4.49 9.37 30.28
N PHE A 133 -5.51 8.52 30.41
CA PHE A 133 -6.76 8.62 29.62
C PHE A 133 -7.81 9.54 30.29
N GLU A 134 -7.87 9.60 31.63
CA GLU A 134 -8.76 10.52 32.37
C GLU A 134 -8.28 11.98 32.41
N ALA A 135 -6.98 12.25 32.19
CA ALA A 135 -6.47 13.61 32.07
C ALA A 135 -7.12 14.39 30.91
N ALA A 136 -7.69 13.68 29.94
CA ALA A 136 -8.58 14.22 28.94
C ALA A 136 -10.01 13.86 29.34
N ALA A 137 -10.77 14.82 29.88
CA ALA A 137 -12.20 14.62 30.17
C ALA A 137 -12.88 13.87 28.99
N PRO A 138 -13.77 12.89 29.19
CA PRO A 138 -14.42 12.15 28.09
C PRO A 138 -15.14 13.06 27.08
N THR A 139 -15.51 14.27 27.52
CA THR A 139 -16.09 15.34 26.71
C THR A 139 -15.06 16.17 25.93
N SER A 140 -13.78 16.06 26.26
CA SER A 140 -12.68 16.70 25.55
C SER A 140 -12.46 16.04 24.18
N LYS A 141 -11.93 16.83 23.24
CA LYS A 141 -11.65 16.35 21.89
C LYS A 141 -10.68 15.15 21.87
N LEU A 142 -9.70 15.14 22.78
CA LEU A 142 -8.74 14.05 22.89
C LEU A 142 -9.41 12.77 23.40
N GLY A 143 -10.22 12.85 24.46
CA GLY A 143 -10.97 11.70 24.96
C GLY A 143 -11.92 11.10 23.91
N GLN A 144 -12.63 11.95 23.17
CA GLN A 144 -13.49 11.53 22.05
C GLN A 144 -12.70 10.85 20.93
N ASP A 145 -11.53 11.37 20.55
CA ASP A 145 -10.68 10.76 19.53
C ASP A 145 -10.15 9.38 19.98
N LEU A 146 -9.83 9.21 21.27
CA LEU A 146 -9.36 7.94 21.83
C LEU A 146 -10.46 6.87 21.90
N LEU A 147 -11.67 7.24 22.34
CA LEU A 147 -12.83 6.33 22.30
C LEU A 147 -13.11 5.88 20.86
N ARG A 148 -13.04 6.79 19.90
CA ARG A 148 -13.23 6.47 18.49
C ARG A 148 -12.14 5.56 17.93
N LEU A 149 -10.89 5.73 18.35
CA LEU A 149 -9.78 4.84 17.96
C LEU A 149 -9.98 3.42 18.48
N ARG A 150 -10.52 3.29 19.70
CA ARG A 150 -10.90 2.00 20.29
C ARG A 150 -12.03 1.37 19.51
N ASP A 151 -13.12 2.07 19.28
CA ASP A 151 -14.27 1.49 18.56
C ASP A 151 -13.86 1.12 17.12
N TRP A 152 -13.01 1.93 16.47
CA TRP A 152 -12.46 1.63 15.14
C TRP A 152 -11.48 0.45 15.12
N SER A 153 -10.85 0.07 16.24
CA SER A 153 -9.93 -1.07 16.29
C SER A 153 -10.62 -2.38 15.95
N ASP A 154 -11.91 -2.48 16.26
CA ASP A 154 -12.73 -3.66 16.00
C ASP A 154 -13.29 -3.69 14.57
N GLU A 155 -13.27 -2.54 13.87
CA GLU A 155 -13.80 -2.40 12.51
C GLU A 155 -12.70 -2.49 11.43
N THR A 156 -11.47 -2.09 11.77
CA THR A 156 -10.38 -1.97 10.80
C THR A 156 -9.74 -3.32 10.48
N GLU A 157 -9.61 -3.64 9.19
CA GLU A 157 -8.95 -4.88 8.74
C GLU A 157 -7.42 -4.81 8.88
N THR A 158 -6.84 -3.62 8.66
CA THR A 158 -5.38 -3.44 8.56
C THR A 158 -4.78 -2.62 9.69
N GLY A 159 -5.60 -1.88 10.44
CA GLY A 159 -5.12 -0.90 11.41
C GLY A 159 -4.41 0.31 10.79
N ASP A 160 -4.44 0.45 9.46
CA ASP A 160 -3.76 1.54 8.75
C ASP A 160 -4.40 2.89 9.06
N ARG A 161 -3.60 3.82 9.56
CA ARG A 161 -4.02 5.18 9.95
C ARG A 161 -4.82 5.90 8.86
N ASP A 162 -4.48 5.67 7.60
CA ASP A 162 -5.12 6.35 6.48
C ASP A 162 -6.56 5.88 6.22
N ASN A 163 -6.93 4.70 6.73
CA ASN A 163 -8.29 4.17 6.61
C ASN A 163 -9.24 4.78 7.65
N LEU A 164 -8.72 5.49 8.66
CA LEU A 164 -9.53 6.18 9.66
C LEU A 164 -10.04 7.52 9.11
N THR A 165 -11.31 7.55 8.69
CA THR A 165 -11.96 8.75 8.15
C THR A 165 -13.19 9.15 8.99
N PRO A 166 -13.27 10.41 9.48
CA PRO A 166 -12.24 11.44 9.45
C PRO A 166 -11.02 11.05 10.30
N GLY A 167 -9.83 11.57 10.02
CA GLY A 167 -8.64 11.28 10.83
C GLY A 167 -8.74 11.82 12.27
N VAL A 168 -7.85 11.37 13.15
CA VAL A 168 -7.63 11.95 14.50
C VAL A 168 -6.36 12.80 14.53
N SER A 169 -6.21 13.60 15.58
CA SER A 169 -4.97 14.33 15.84
C SER A 169 -3.76 13.41 16.05
N ASP A 170 -2.56 13.88 15.71
CA ASP A 170 -1.30 13.15 15.99
C ASP A 170 -1.13 12.83 17.47
N ARG A 171 -1.61 13.72 18.34
CA ARG A 171 -1.55 13.54 19.79
C ARG A 171 -2.38 12.33 20.24
N ALA A 172 -3.59 12.16 19.69
CA ALA A 172 -4.44 11.01 19.97
C ALA A 172 -3.83 9.73 19.39
N TRP A 173 -3.35 9.78 18.14
CA TRP A 173 -2.72 8.64 17.49
C TRP A 173 -1.45 8.16 18.23
N ALA A 174 -0.67 9.07 18.80
CA ALA A 174 0.52 8.71 19.56
C ALA A 174 0.23 7.94 20.86
N GLN A 175 -1.02 7.97 21.37
CA GLN A 175 -1.44 7.18 22.53
C GLN A 175 -1.75 5.73 22.19
N VAL A 176 -1.98 5.42 20.91
CA VAL A 176 -2.34 4.08 20.41
C VAL A 176 -1.28 3.52 19.47
#